data_AF-A0A2V6NAM0-F1
#
_entry.id   AF-A0A2V6NAM0-F1
#
_cell.length_a   1.000
_cell.length_b   1.000
_cell.length_c   1.000
_cell.angle_alpha   90.00
_cell.angle_beta   90.00
_cell.angle_gamma   90.00
#
_symmetry.space_group_name_H-M   'P 1'
#
loop_
_entity.id
_entity.type
_entity.pdbx_description
1 polymer ?
#
loop_
_entity_poly.entity_id
_entity_poly.type
_entity_poly.pdbx_seq_one_letter_code
_entity_poly.pdbx_strand_id
1 'polypeptide(L)'
;MKGFTPLVLGILATLAFSWLGLAYIPDLQIGHLDPQSDEEGTDIYPMPKSGMAERGRRVYIANGCFYCHSEQLRPDYAASDIERARDAAPSSPPKWGDRRSAPRDYIFDRPALLGKTRMGPDLANIGKAAPAEEEAVPAQPSPGPPAAPAASPPASNASPPPANAGAQQNAKPAAQPSPQTPAAVPPAANASASPANVAAEQGAKPGAQPPAPPASAASPPQTAAAPSPTASPSDSPAAYSAAWHHQHLYAPRSLNLDSDMPAYKFLYEKRRVGGEQSADAIKLRGEGAPGEGWEIVPNYDAKCLVAYLMSLNQSHPLNEVKSAAAPPAASPAAAKPAAK
;
A
#
# COMPACT_ATOMS: atom_id res chain seq x y z
N MET A 1 41.31 34.36 36.19
CA MET A 1 41.98 33.72 35.03
C MET A 1 41.72 34.57 33.80
N LYS A 2 42.75 35.15 33.15
CA LYS A 2 42.52 36.17 32.08
C LYS A 2 42.05 35.63 30.72
N GLY A 3 42.06 34.31 30.50
CA GLY A 3 41.58 33.67 29.26
C GLY A 3 40.23 32.94 29.35
N PHE A 4 39.58 32.90 30.52
CA PHE A 4 38.39 32.07 30.73
C PHE A 4 37.16 32.61 29.97
N THR A 5 36.87 33.90 30.08
CA THR A 5 35.73 34.55 29.41
C THR A 5 35.74 34.38 27.88
N PRO A 6 36.83 34.68 27.14
CA PRO A 6 36.84 34.47 25.69
C PRO A 6 36.75 32.99 25.28
N LEU A 7 37.28 32.06 26.09
CA LEU A 7 37.12 30.62 25.84
C LEU A 7 35.64 30.19 25.95
N VAL A 8 34.94 30.60 27.02
CA VAL A 8 33.51 30.30 27.21
C VAL A 8 32.66 30.94 26.11
N LEU A 9 32.93 32.19 25.75
CA LEU A 9 32.23 32.86 24.64
C LEU A 9 32.46 32.15 23.30
N GLY A 10 33.69 31.69 23.02
CA GLY A 10 33.99 30.90 21.83
C GLY A 10 33.19 29.58 21.78
N ILE A 11 33.19 28.82 22.87
CA ILE A 11 32.42 27.56 22.99
C ILE A 11 30.92 27.81 22.78
N LEU A 12 30.36 28.83 23.43
CA LEU A 12 28.93 29.18 23.28
C LEU A 12 28.61 29.64 21.84
N ALA A 13 29.49 30.40 21.19
CA ALA A 13 29.31 30.82 19.80
C ALA A 13 29.35 29.63 18.83
N THR A 14 30.28 28.69 19.01
CA THR A 14 30.34 27.45 18.20
C THR A 14 29.09 26.60 18.38
N LEU A 15 28.61 26.42 19.62
CA LEU A 15 27.39 25.67 19.91
C LEU A 15 26.14 26.35 19.33
N ALA A 16 26.01 27.68 19.49
CA ALA A 16 24.90 28.45 18.95
C ALA A 16 24.87 28.43 17.42
N PHE A 17 26.02 28.59 16.75
CA PHE A 17 26.11 28.52 15.29
C PHE A 17 25.82 27.11 14.76
N SER A 18 26.31 26.08 15.45
CA SER A 18 26.00 24.67 15.14
C SER A 18 24.51 24.37 15.26
N TRP A 19 23.87 24.80 16.36
CA TRP A 19 22.41 24.66 16.54
C TRP A 19 21.61 25.45 15.50
N LEU A 20 22.03 26.68 15.20
CA LEU A 20 21.38 27.51 14.19
C LEU A 20 21.42 26.85 12.80
N GLY A 21 22.59 26.35 12.40
CA GLY A 21 22.81 25.73 11.09
C GLY A 21 22.23 24.33 10.92
N LEU A 22 22.19 23.52 11.99
CA LEU A 22 21.80 22.10 11.93
C LEU A 22 20.38 21.81 12.44
N ALA A 23 19.78 22.70 13.24
CA ALA A 23 18.42 22.54 13.73
C ALA A 23 17.50 23.67 13.27
N TYR A 24 17.81 24.93 13.60
CA TYR A 24 16.87 26.04 13.40
C TYR A 24 16.65 26.40 11.92
N ILE A 25 17.71 26.48 11.11
CA ILE A 25 17.58 26.78 9.67
C ILE A 25 16.83 25.65 8.92
N PRO A 26 17.11 24.35 9.12
CA PRO A 26 16.28 23.27 8.58
C PRO A 26 14.81 23.30 9.04
N ASP A 27 14.56 23.60 10.31
CA ASP A 27 13.19 23.70 10.86
C ASP A 27 12.39 24.83 10.18
N LEU A 28 13.00 26.00 9.97
CA LEU A 28 12.42 27.09 9.18
C LEU A 28 12.21 26.75 7.69
N GLN A 29 12.92 25.76 7.14
CA GLN A 29 12.81 25.34 5.74
C GLN A 29 11.77 24.24 5.50
N ILE A 30 11.65 23.28 6.42
CA ILE A 30 10.82 22.07 6.22
C ILE A 30 10.01 21.61 7.46
N GLY A 31 10.17 22.24 8.63
CA GLY A 31 9.45 21.86 9.86
C GLY A 31 7.96 22.21 9.83
N HIS A 32 7.60 23.28 9.11
CA HIS A 32 6.22 23.78 8.96
C HIS A 32 5.66 23.53 7.56
N LEU A 33 5.72 22.28 7.09
CA LEU A 33 5.11 21.87 5.81
C LEU A 33 3.70 21.32 6.03
N ASP A 34 2.71 22.19 5.84
CA ASP A 34 1.30 21.80 5.75
C ASP A 34 0.95 21.18 4.37
N PRO A 35 -0.23 20.55 4.21
CA PRO A 35 -0.76 20.16 2.91
C PRO A 35 -0.90 21.37 1.97
N GLN A 36 -0.65 21.16 0.68
CA GLN A 36 -0.95 22.10 -0.40
C GLN A 36 -2.41 21.90 -0.85
N SER A 37 -3.09 22.95 -1.31
CA SER A 37 -4.34 22.85 -2.06
C SER A 37 -4.28 23.64 -3.36
N ASP A 38 -5.27 23.43 -4.21
CA ASP A 38 -5.73 24.33 -5.27
C ASP A 38 -6.39 25.61 -4.69
N GLU A 39 -6.79 26.55 -5.57
CA GLU A 39 -7.43 27.82 -5.18
C GLU A 39 -8.86 27.60 -4.65
N GLU A 40 -9.52 26.53 -5.09
CA GLU A 40 -10.83 26.05 -4.67
C GLU A 40 -10.83 25.32 -3.32
N GLY A 41 -9.67 24.86 -2.83
CA GLY A 41 -9.55 24.08 -1.60
C GLY A 41 -10.04 22.63 -1.70
N THR A 42 -10.17 22.11 -2.92
CA THR A 42 -10.68 20.76 -3.25
C THR A 42 -9.59 19.69 -3.39
N ASP A 43 -8.43 20.02 -3.94
CA ASP A 43 -7.32 19.08 -4.20
C ASP A 43 -6.22 19.18 -3.12
N ILE A 44 -6.55 18.71 -1.91
CA ILE A 44 -5.65 18.75 -0.74
C ILE A 44 -4.63 17.62 -0.82
N TYR A 45 -3.34 17.95 -0.91
CA TYR A 45 -2.24 16.98 -1.00
C TYR A 45 -1.06 17.27 -0.05
N PRO A 46 -0.48 16.25 0.61
CA PRO A 46 -0.96 14.86 0.67
C PRO A 46 -2.19 14.71 1.57
N MET A 47 -2.95 13.64 1.38
CA MET A 47 -3.97 13.21 2.34
C MET A 47 -3.38 12.21 3.34
N PRO A 48 -3.76 12.27 4.64
CA PRO A 48 -3.34 11.27 5.62
C PRO A 48 -3.96 9.90 5.29
N LYS A 49 -3.14 8.84 5.35
CA LYS A 49 -3.60 7.46 5.11
C LYS A 49 -4.55 7.01 6.22
N SER A 50 -5.59 6.26 5.86
CA SER A 50 -6.64 5.82 6.77
C SER A 50 -7.10 4.39 6.49
N GLY A 51 -7.95 3.83 7.36
CA GLY A 51 -8.57 2.52 7.19
C GLY A 51 -7.58 1.39 6.87
N MET A 52 -7.85 0.64 5.81
CA MET A 52 -7.02 -0.49 5.40
C MET A 52 -5.61 -0.08 4.93
N ALA A 53 -5.43 1.12 4.37
CA ALA A 53 -4.12 1.59 3.92
C ALA A 53 -3.18 1.89 5.09
N GLU A 54 -3.66 2.50 6.17
CA GLU A 54 -2.86 2.71 7.40
C GLU A 54 -2.56 1.39 8.12
N ARG A 55 -3.47 0.41 8.12
CA ARG A 55 -3.12 -0.93 8.61
C ARG A 55 -2.08 -1.60 7.70
N GLY A 56 -2.24 -1.49 6.39
CA GLY A 56 -1.32 -2.07 5.39
C GLY A 56 0.09 -1.53 5.48
N ARG A 57 0.23 -0.23 5.78
CA ARG A 57 1.51 0.43 6.09
C ARG A 57 2.25 -0.27 7.24
N ARG A 58 1.52 -0.69 8.28
CA ARG A 58 2.08 -1.44 9.42
C ARG A 58 2.46 -2.86 9.02
N VAL A 59 1.67 -3.52 8.16
CA VAL A 59 2.01 -4.82 7.58
C VAL A 59 3.28 -4.72 6.71
N TYR A 60 3.43 -3.67 5.90
CA TYR A 60 4.60 -3.40 5.06
C TYR A 60 5.87 -3.18 5.91
N ILE A 61 5.77 -2.42 7.00
CA ILE A 61 6.87 -2.23 7.98
C ILE A 61 7.21 -3.55 8.68
N ALA A 62 6.22 -4.28 9.22
CA ALA A 62 6.43 -5.51 9.98
C ALA A 62 7.06 -6.63 9.15
N ASN A 63 6.77 -6.66 7.85
CA ASN A 63 7.38 -7.59 6.88
C ASN A 63 8.73 -7.11 6.33
N GLY A 64 9.21 -5.93 6.72
CA GLY A 64 10.52 -5.40 6.31
C GLY A 64 10.62 -5.02 4.83
N CYS A 65 9.51 -4.77 4.14
CA CYS A 65 9.50 -4.53 2.70
C CYS A 65 10.39 -3.32 2.29
N PHE A 66 10.47 -2.31 3.15
CA PHE A 66 11.34 -1.13 3.01
C PHE A 66 12.85 -1.44 2.99
N TYR A 67 13.27 -2.66 3.35
CA TYR A 67 14.67 -3.06 3.20
C TYR A 67 15.07 -3.28 1.73
N CYS A 68 14.13 -3.77 0.91
CA CYS A 68 14.35 -4.12 -0.49
C CYS A 68 13.76 -3.11 -1.48
N HIS A 69 12.74 -2.36 -1.06
CA HIS A 69 12.06 -1.33 -1.85
C HIS A 69 12.23 0.04 -1.20
N SER A 70 12.37 1.08 -2.02
CA SER A 70 12.26 2.48 -1.59
C SER A 70 10.89 3.06 -1.92
N GLU A 71 10.53 4.11 -1.20
CA GLU A 71 9.40 4.98 -1.50
C GLU A 71 9.92 6.43 -1.63
N GLN A 72 10.96 6.63 -2.45
CA GLN A 72 11.64 7.90 -2.63
C GLN A 72 12.27 8.01 -4.03
N LEU A 73 11.66 8.76 -4.95
CA LEU A 73 12.29 9.09 -6.23
C LEU A 73 13.32 10.20 -6.06
N ARG A 74 14.55 9.94 -6.49
CA ARG A 74 15.65 10.92 -6.46
C ARG A 74 15.48 11.95 -7.59
N PRO A 75 16.07 13.15 -7.45
CA PRO A 75 16.15 14.11 -8.55
C PRO A 75 16.91 13.57 -9.75
N ASP A 76 16.54 14.08 -10.92
CA ASP A 76 17.16 13.87 -12.24
C ASP A 76 18.69 14.03 -12.22
N TYR A 77 19.21 15.07 -11.57
CA TYR A 77 20.65 15.32 -11.46
C TYR A 77 21.41 14.30 -10.57
N ALA A 78 20.69 13.47 -9.80
CA ALA A 78 21.28 12.44 -8.95
C ALA A 78 21.01 11.01 -9.47
N ALA A 79 19.92 10.79 -10.21
CA ALA A 79 19.61 9.52 -10.85
C ALA A 79 18.51 9.62 -11.92
N SER A 80 18.54 8.68 -12.87
CA SER A 80 17.45 8.42 -13.83
C SER A 80 16.22 7.74 -13.20
N ASP A 81 15.88 8.05 -11.96
CA ASP A 81 14.76 7.44 -11.24
C ASP A 81 13.41 7.78 -11.91
N ILE A 82 13.19 9.06 -12.23
CA ILE A 82 11.96 9.58 -12.87
C ILE A 82 11.74 8.93 -14.24
N GLU A 83 12.78 8.86 -15.07
CA GLU A 83 12.71 8.32 -16.43
C GLU A 83 12.67 6.79 -16.52
N ARG A 84 12.78 6.07 -15.39
CA ARG A 84 12.86 4.61 -15.37
C ARG A 84 11.49 3.97 -15.62
N ALA A 85 11.43 3.02 -16.55
CA ALA A 85 10.27 2.17 -16.81
C ALA A 85 9.97 1.20 -15.65
N ARG A 86 8.71 0.78 -15.49
CA ARG A 86 8.28 -0.29 -14.57
C ARG A 86 8.16 -1.63 -15.30
N ASP A 87 8.86 -2.65 -14.80
CA ASP A 87 9.27 -3.83 -15.59
C ASP A 87 8.13 -4.80 -16.00
N ALA A 88 7.05 -4.87 -15.23
CA ALA A 88 5.94 -5.82 -15.44
C ALA A 88 4.74 -5.26 -16.25
N ALA A 89 4.93 -4.19 -17.01
CA ALA A 89 3.89 -3.50 -17.78
C ALA A 89 3.83 -3.89 -19.28
N PRO A 90 2.78 -3.49 -20.03
CA PRO A 90 2.71 -3.66 -21.49
C PRO A 90 3.87 -2.98 -22.25
N SER A 91 3.91 -3.19 -23.57
CA SER A 91 4.98 -2.78 -24.50
C SER A 91 5.44 -1.31 -24.43
N SER A 92 4.63 -0.42 -23.88
CA SER A 92 5.02 0.92 -23.44
C SER A 92 4.86 1.01 -21.91
N PRO A 93 5.88 0.61 -21.12
CA PRO A 93 5.77 0.59 -19.66
C PRO A 93 5.72 2.00 -19.06
N PRO A 94 4.91 2.25 -18.01
CA PRO A 94 4.85 3.55 -17.36
C PRO A 94 6.14 3.81 -16.58
N LYS A 95 6.43 5.10 -16.37
CA LYS A 95 7.56 5.57 -15.57
C LYS A 95 7.39 5.27 -14.08
N TRP A 96 8.48 5.33 -13.32
CA TRP A 96 8.45 5.22 -11.86
C TRP A 96 7.71 6.40 -11.20
N GLY A 97 7.71 7.58 -11.84
CA GLY A 97 6.90 8.75 -11.50
C GLY A 97 7.25 9.96 -12.37
N ASP A 98 6.51 11.06 -12.23
CA ASP A 98 6.66 12.27 -13.06
C ASP A 98 7.52 13.37 -12.39
N ARG A 99 7.89 13.18 -11.12
CA ARG A 99 8.76 14.08 -10.35
C ARG A 99 9.56 13.33 -9.30
N ARG A 100 10.56 14.02 -8.72
CA ARG A 100 11.24 13.57 -7.49
C ARG A 100 10.27 13.65 -6.30
N SER A 101 10.53 12.85 -5.27
CA SER A 101 9.87 13.00 -3.98
C SER A 101 10.34 14.29 -3.26
N ALA A 102 9.47 14.84 -2.42
CA ALA A 102 9.66 16.06 -1.64
C ALA A 102 9.45 15.79 -0.15
N PRO A 103 9.98 16.61 0.77
CA PRO A 103 9.66 16.50 2.19
C PRO A 103 8.15 16.55 2.49
N ARG A 104 7.37 17.32 1.70
CA ARG A 104 5.91 17.42 1.85
C ARG A 104 5.19 16.08 1.64
N ASP A 105 5.72 15.18 0.81
CA ASP A 105 5.09 13.87 0.56
C ASP A 105 4.98 13.00 1.83
N TYR A 106 5.80 13.27 2.86
CA TYR A 106 5.94 12.44 4.05
C TYR A 106 5.42 13.10 5.34
N ILE A 107 4.72 14.24 5.28
CA ILE A 107 4.32 15.02 6.49
C ILE A 107 3.38 14.25 7.43
N PHE A 108 2.67 13.25 6.91
CA PHE A 108 1.85 12.31 7.70
C PHE A 108 2.57 10.98 7.99
N ASP A 109 3.64 10.66 7.28
CA ASP A 109 4.36 9.38 7.40
C ASP A 109 5.28 9.34 8.62
N ARG A 110 4.86 8.61 9.66
CA ARG A 110 5.66 8.40 10.88
C ARG A 110 5.90 6.90 11.11
N PRO A 111 7.16 6.41 11.11
CA PRO A 111 8.36 7.04 10.50
C PRO A 111 8.23 7.09 8.96
N ALA A 112 8.98 7.98 8.30
CA ALA A 112 9.03 8.03 6.83
C ALA A 112 9.72 6.79 6.23
N LEU A 113 9.17 6.22 5.16
CA LEU A 113 9.55 4.91 4.62
C LEU A 113 10.40 5.00 3.34
N LEU A 114 11.35 5.94 3.31
CA LEU A 114 12.25 6.22 2.18
C LEU A 114 12.95 4.96 1.62
N GLY A 115 13.15 3.94 2.46
CA GLY A 115 13.78 2.66 2.13
C GLY A 115 15.25 2.58 2.54
N LYS A 116 15.80 1.36 2.57
CA LYS A 116 17.22 1.12 2.89
C LYS A 116 18.04 0.76 1.64
N THR A 117 17.51 -0.10 0.78
CA THR A 117 18.14 -0.51 -0.49
C THR A 117 17.08 -0.66 -1.58
N ARG A 118 17.53 -0.86 -2.82
CA ARG A 118 16.67 -1.10 -3.98
C ARG A 118 17.09 -2.40 -4.68
N MET A 119 16.72 -3.53 -4.08
CA MET A 119 16.76 -4.82 -4.77
C MET A 119 15.49 -5.03 -5.61
N GLY A 120 14.37 -4.44 -5.17
CA GLY A 120 13.16 -4.28 -5.98
C GLY A 120 12.97 -2.84 -6.48
N PRO A 121 11.99 -2.61 -7.39
CA PRO A 121 11.63 -1.28 -7.88
C PRO A 121 11.14 -0.33 -6.79
N ASP A 122 11.21 0.99 -7.03
CA ASP A 122 10.64 2.01 -6.15
C ASP A 122 9.11 2.01 -6.21
N LEU A 123 8.47 2.14 -5.05
CA LEU A 123 7.02 1.99 -4.86
C LEU A 123 6.28 3.32 -4.63
N ALA A 124 6.95 4.48 -4.60
CA ALA A 124 6.34 5.78 -4.27
C ALA A 124 5.11 6.15 -5.13
N ASN A 125 5.03 5.64 -6.35
CA ASN A 125 3.90 5.80 -7.27
C ASN A 125 3.35 4.46 -7.79
N ILE A 126 3.48 3.35 -7.05
CA ILE A 126 3.00 2.05 -7.53
C ILE A 126 1.47 2.02 -7.69
N GLY A 127 0.72 2.75 -6.85
CA GLY A 127 -0.73 2.92 -7.00
C GLY A 127 -1.13 3.64 -8.29
N LYS A 128 -0.34 4.60 -8.75
CA LYS A 128 -0.54 5.27 -10.06
C LYS A 128 -0.21 4.35 -11.25
N ALA A 129 0.59 3.31 -11.05
CA ALA A 129 0.97 2.38 -12.11
C ALA A 129 -0.06 1.28 -12.37
N ALA A 130 -1.04 1.10 -11.47
CA ALA A 130 -2.23 0.31 -11.77
C ALA A 130 -2.95 0.88 -12.99
N PRO A 131 -3.64 0.06 -13.81
CA PRO A 131 -4.61 0.62 -14.75
C PRO A 131 -5.62 1.46 -13.96
N ALA A 132 -6.00 2.61 -14.52
CA ALA A 132 -7.21 3.29 -14.07
C ALA A 132 -8.35 2.25 -14.11
N GLU A 133 -9.13 2.14 -13.04
CA GLU A 133 -10.16 1.11 -12.91
C GLU A 133 -11.09 1.19 -14.12
N GLU A 134 -11.03 0.20 -15.02
CA GLU A 134 -11.86 0.18 -16.21
C GLU A 134 -13.31 0.16 -15.75
N GLU A 135 -14.05 1.20 -16.16
CA GLU A 135 -15.26 1.72 -15.52
C GLU A 135 -16.03 0.61 -14.82
N ALA A 136 -16.03 0.61 -13.49
CA ALA A 136 -16.50 -0.50 -12.66
C ALA A 136 -17.99 -0.74 -12.88
N VAL A 137 -18.31 -1.47 -13.95
CA VAL A 137 -19.67 -1.64 -14.48
C VAL A 137 -20.52 -2.17 -13.34
N PRO A 138 -21.47 -1.38 -12.80
CA PRO A 138 -22.29 -1.85 -11.70
C PRO A 138 -23.01 -3.08 -12.20
N ALA A 139 -22.75 -4.22 -11.56
CA ALA A 139 -23.19 -5.54 -12.00
C ALA A 139 -24.67 -5.45 -12.34
N GLN A 140 -25.00 -5.59 -13.63
CA GLN A 140 -26.29 -5.19 -14.17
C GLN A 140 -27.39 -5.82 -13.31
N PRO A 141 -28.27 -5.01 -12.68
CA PRO A 141 -29.18 -5.52 -11.66
C PRO A 141 -30.05 -6.59 -12.31
N SER A 142 -29.84 -7.84 -11.90
CA SER A 142 -30.53 -8.98 -12.50
C SER A 142 -32.03 -8.74 -12.40
N PRO A 143 -32.80 -8.89 -13.51
CA PRO A 143 -34.20 -8.47 -13.54
C PRO A 143 -34.97 -9.25 -12.48
N GLY A 144 -35.41 -8.53 -11.45
CA GLY A 144 -36.19 -9.10 -10.36
C GLY A 144 -37.50 -9.70 -10.88
N PRO A 145 -38.07 -10.70 -10.18
CA PRO A 145 -39.36 -11.26 -10.57
C PRO A 145 -40.44 -10.17 -10.63
N PRO A 146 -41.38 -10.24 -11.59
CA PRO A 146 -42.33 -9.16 -11.84
C PRO A 146 -43.21 -8.87 -10.61
N ALA A 147 -43.36 -7.59 -10.29
CA ALA A 147 -44.10 -7.16 -9.12
C ALA A 147 -45.59 -7.53 -9.19
N ALA A 148 -46.13 -8.06 -8.10
CA ALA A 148 -47.57 -8.22 -7.91
C ALA A 148 -48.25 -6.84 -7.76
N PRO A 149 -49.48 -6.65 -8.26
CA PRO A 149 -50.18 -5.37 -8.19
C PRO A 149 -50.53 -4.98 -6.75
N ALA A 150 -50.30 -3.71 -6.40
CA ALA A 150 -50.54 -3.19 -5.06
C ALA A 150 -52.04 -3.03 -4.75
N ALA A 151 -52.43 -3.35 -3.51
CA ALA A 151 -53.76 -3.07 -2.97
C ALA A 151 -53.70 -1.82 -2.05
N SER A 152 -54.64 -0.90 -2.24
CA SER A 152 -54.68 0.37 -1.50
C SER A 152 -55.17 0.22 -0.05
N PRO A 153 -54.58 0.93 0.93
CA PRO A 153 -55.12 1.00 2.29
C PRO A 153 -56.28 2.02 2.40
N PRO A 154 -57.28 1.79 3.26
CA PRO A 154 -58.31 2.78 3.59
C PRO A 154 -57.82 3.81 4.63
N ALA A 155 -58.47 4.97 4.70
CA ALA A 155 -58.15 6.05 5.64
C ALA A 155 -59.26 6.25 6.70
N SER A 156 -58.91 6.73 7.90
CA SER A 156 -59.87 7.28 8.89
C SER A 156 -59.18 8.25 9.87
N ASN A 157 -59.92 9.26 10.34
CA ASN A 157 -59.41 10.38 11.16
C ASN A 157 -59.45 10.11 12.67
N ALA A 158 -58.60 10.78 13.47
CA ALA A 158 -58.96 11.33 14.80
C ALA A 158 -57.89 12.31 15.36
N SER A 159 -58.31 13.38 16.05
CA SER A 159 -57.48 14.28 16.90
C SER A 159 -58.36 15.37 17.57
N PRO A 160 -57.92 16.06 18.65
CA PRO A 160 -56.93 15.69 19.67
C PRO A 160 -57.65 15.45 21.04
N PRO A 161 -57.77 16.33 22.09
CA PRO A 161 -57.17 17.63 22.43
C PRO A 161 -56.10 17.50 23.58
N PRO A 162 -56.08 18.18 24.76
CA PRO A 162 -54.85 18.91 25.11
C PRO A 162 -54.27 18.84 26.55
N ALA A 163 -52.99 19.28 26.62
CA ALA A 163 -52.33 20.05 27.69
C ALA A 163 -51.99 19.43 29.06
N ASN A 164 -50.70 19.54 29.43
CA ASN A 164 -50.30 20.51 30.46
C ASN A 164 -48.88 21.06 30.18
N ALA A 165 -48.48 22.16 30.81
CA ALA A 165 -47.22 22.88 30.56
C ALA A 165 -46.25 22.85 31.76
N GLY A 166 -44.94 23.01 31.50
CA GLY A 166 -43.91 22.95 32.54
C GLY A 166 -42.56 23.59 32.17
N ALA A 167 -42.42 24.89 32.47
CA ALA A 167 -41.18 25.66 32.67
C ALA A 167 -39.99 25.52 31.68
N GLN A 168 -39.65 26.64 31.04
CA GLN A 168 -38.33 26.87 30.44
C GLN A 168 -37.28 27.17 31.52
N GLN A 169 -35.99 26.89 31.25
CA GLN A 169 -34.89 27.67 31.82
C GLN A 169 -33.72 27.75 30.81
N ASN A 170 -33.06 28.90 30.78
CA ASN A 170 -32.13 29.29 29.71
C ASN A 170 -30.72 29.45 30.30
N ALA A 171 -29.70 28.82 29.72
CA ALA A 171 -28.31 28.90 30.20
C ALA A 171 -27.31 29.01 29.04
N LYS A 172 -26.32 29.89 29.20
CA LYS A 172 -25.30 30.23 28.20
C LYS A 172 -24.09 29.27 28.30
N PRO A 173 -23.37 28.94 27.20
CA PRO A 173 -22.23 28.02 27.25
C PRO A 173 -21.08 28.52 28.13
N ALA A 174 -20.44 27.57 28.84
CA ALA A 174 -19.19 27.76 29.57
C ALA A 174 -18.00 27.19 28.77
N ALA A 175 -16.79 27.66 29.07
CA ALA A 175 -15.60 27.42 28.24
C ALA A 175 -14.95 26.04 28.40
N GLN A 176 -14.19 25.62 27.39
CA GLN A 176 -13.32 24.44 27.43
C GLN A 176 -12.13 24.64 28.39
N PRO A 177 -11.71 23.62 29.17
CA PRO A 177 -10.42 23.61 29.84
C PRO A 177 -9.29 23.18 28.87
N SER A 178 -8.13 23.82 28.98
CA SER A 178 -6.91 23.43 28.26
C SER A 178 -6.28 22.14 28.84
N PRO A 179 -5.54 21.35 28.05
CA PRO A 179 -4.99 20.07 28.50
C PRO A 179 -3.87 20.22 29.54
N GLN A 180 -3.81 19.28 30.48
CA GLN A 180 -2.77 19.19 31.51
C GLN A 180 -1.57 18.38 31.01
N THR A 181 -0.35 18.80 31.38
CA THR A 181 0.91 18.11 31.04
C THR A 181 1.21 16.96 32.02
N PRO A 182 1.38 15.70 31.55
CA PRO A 182 1.92 14.63 32.39
C PRO A 182 3.45 14.76 32.57
N ALA A 183 3.96 14.31 33.71
CA ALA A 183 5.38 14.44 34.07
C ALA A 183 6.28 13.36 33.42
N ALA A 184 7.59 13.61 33.43
CA ALA A 184 8.61 12.65 32.97
C ALA A 184 8.75 11.44 33.92
N VAL A 185 9.13 10.30 33.36
CA VAL A 185 9.39 9.03 34.09
C VAL A 185 10.81 8.54 33.74
N PRO A 186 11.63 8.10 34.72
CA PRO A 186 13.00 7.63 34.48
C PRO A 186 13.04 6.26 33.77
N PRO A 187 14.18 5.87 33.17
CA PRO A 187 14.27 4.72 32.28
C PRO A 187 14.28 3.37 33.01
N ALA A 188 13.51 2.42 32.49
CA ALA A 188 13.66 1.00 32.81
C ALA A 188 14.65 0.36 31.83
N ALA A 189 15.70 -0.27 32.36
CA ALA A 189 16.65 -1.03 31.55
C ALA A 189 16.07 -2.39 31.13
N ASN A 190 16.44 -2.87 29.94
CA ASN A 190 16.37 -4.29 29.59
C ASN A 190 17.61 -4.65 28.77
N ALA A 191 18.23 -5.78 29.09
CA ALA A 191 19.58 -6.11 28.61
C ALA A 191 19.57 -6.80 27.24
N SER A 192 20.55 -6.47 26.40
CA SER A 192 20.83 -7.22 25.18
C SER A 192 21.49 -8.56 25.50
N ALA A 193 20.99 -9.65 24.91
CA ALA A 193 21.64 -10.95 24.91
C ALA A 193 21.68 -11.50 23.47
N SER A 194 22.87 -11.52 22.87
CA SER A 194 23.08 -12.13 21.55
C SER A 194 23.31 -13.64 21.69
N PRO A 195 22.67 -14.50 20.88
CA PRO A 195 23.09 -15.89 20.75
C PRO A 195 24.41 -15.96 19.96
N ALA A 196 25.40 -16.67 20.50
CA ALA A 196 26.67 -16.94 19.83
C ALA A 196 26.61 -18.25 19.03
N ASN A 197 27.59 -18.45 18.15
CA ASN A 197 27.72 -19.67 17.34
C ASN A 197 27.82 -20.94 18.19
N VAL A 198 27.21 -22.03 17.70
CA VAL A 198 27.57 -23.41 18.07
C VAL A 198 28.10 -24.13 16.83
N ALA A 199 29.28 -24.73 16.95
CA ALA A 199 29.92 -25.49 15.87
C ALA A 199 29.40 -26.94 15.83
N ALA A 200 29.47 -27.57 14.67
CA ALA A 200 29.16 -28.99 14.51
C ALA A 200 30.41 -29.85 14.73
N GLU A 201 30.31 -30.86 15.59
CA GLU A 201 31.35 -31.86 15.82
C GLU A 201 31.05 -33.17 15.06
N GLN A 202 32.08 -33.90 14.64
CA GLN A 202 31.95 -35.09 13.79
C GLN A 202 32.07 -36.40 14.59
N GLY A 203 31.17 -37.36 14.35
CA GLY A 203 31.17 -38.69 14.96
C GLY A 203 30.87 -39.80 13.93
N ALA A 204 31.40 -41.00 14.14
CA ALA A 204 31.51 -42.05 13.11
C ALA A 204 30.39 -43.12 13.10
N LYS A 205 30.30 -43.85 11.96
CA LYS A 205 29.45 -45.06 11.74
C LYS A 205 30.09 -46.33 12.35
N PRO A 206 29.29 -47.37 12.72
CA PRO A 206 28.75 -48.38 11.79
C PRO A 206 27.22 -48.59 11.93
N GLY A 207 26.51 -49.41 11.11
CA GLY A 207 26.91 -50.10 9.87
C GLY A 207 26.37 -51.53 9.73
N ALA A 208 25.17 -51.74 9.17
CA ALA A 208 24.57 -53.06 8.86
C ALA A 208 23.48 -52.99 7.75
N GLN A 209 23.26 -54.09 7.02
CA GLN A 209 22.35 -54.24 5.84
C GLN A 209 22.30 -55.75 5.43
N PRO A 210 21.31 -56.32 4.67
CA PRO A 210 19.92 -55.94 4.31
C PRO A 210 18.90 -56.91 5.01
N PRO A 211 17.63 -57.18 4.54
CA PRO A 211 17.22 -57.74 3.23
C PRO A 211 16.01 -57.04 2.55
N ALA A 212 15.61 -57.52 1.37
CA ALA A 212 14.40 -57.15 0.60
C ALA A 212 14.05 -58.28 -0.41
N PRO A 213 12.92 -58.28 -1.16
CA PRO A 213 11.66 -57.54 -1.03
C PRO A 213 10.48 -58.50 -0.75
N PRO A 214 9.20 -58.18 -1.10
CA PRO A 214 8.70 -58.73 -2.37
C PRO A 214 7.70 -57.86 -3.19
N ALA A 215 7.63 -58.18 -4.49
CA ALA A 215 6.52 -58.10 -5.45
C ALA A 215 5.50 -56.93 -5.48
N SER A 216 5.28 -56.39 -6.68
CA SER A 216 4.26 -55.40 -7.03
C SER A 216 2.82 -55.87 -6.86
N ALA A 217 1.93 -54.97 -6.43
CA ALA A 217 0.48 -55.08 -6.63
C ALA A 217 0.03 -54.03 -7.66
N ALA A 218 -0.83 -54.41 -8.61
CA ALA A 218 -1.34 -53.51 -9.65
C ALA A 218 -2.57 -52.71 -9.17
N SER A 219 -2.69 -51.47 -9.65
CA SER A 219 -3.87 -50.61 -9.45
C SER A 219 -4.72 -50.55 -10.73
N PRO A 220 -6.05 -50.31 -10.61
CA PRO A 220 -7.00 -50.48 -11.72
C PRO A 220 -6.84 -49.46 -12.87
N PRO A 221 -7.44 -49.73 -14.05
CA PRO A 221 -7.28 -48.90 -15.24
C PRO A 221 -7.79 -47.47 -15.06
N GLN A 222 -7.04 -46.51 -15.60
CA GLN A 222 -7.43 -45.11 -15.64
C GLN A 222 -8.61 -44.92 -16.60
N THR A 223 -9.80 -44.61 -16.07
CA THR A 223 -10.86 -43.98 -16.88
C THR A 223 -10.36 -42.61 -17.33
N ALA A 224 -10.35 -42.38 -18.65
CA ALA A 224 -9.83 -41.13 -19.22
C ALA A 224 -10.57 -39.92 -18.64
N ALA A 225 -9.85 -39.04 -17.95
CA ALA A 225 -10.38 -37.73 -17.58
C ALA A 225 -10.69 -36.94 -18.86
N ALA A 226 -11.84 -36.27 -18.89
CA ALA A 226 -12.16 -35.35 -19.97
C ALA A 226 -11.11 -34.24 -20.04
N PRO A 227 -10.71 -33.77 -21.23
CA PRO A 227 -9.74 -32.69 -21.34
C PRO A 227 -10.27 -31.43 -20.65
N SER A 228 -9.49 -30.86 -19.73
CA SER A 228 -9.78 -29.57 -19.11
C SER A 228 -9.99 -28.52 -20.21
N PRO A 229 -11.00 -27.63 -20.09
CA PRO A 229 -11.31 -26.69 -21.15
C PRO A 229 -10.12 -25.75 -21.42
N THR A 230 -9.68 -25.70 -22.68
CA THR A 230 -8.55 -24.88 -23.12
C THR A 230 -8.88 -23.39 -22.93
N ALA A 231 -8.40 -22.80 -21.83
CA ALA A 231 -8.72 -21.42 -21.46
C ALA A 231 -8.07 -20.39 -22.40
N SER A 232 -8.78 -19.29 -22.62
CA SER A 232 -8.35 -18.15 -23.45
C SER A 232 -7.10 -17.45 -22.89
N PRO A 233 -6.34 -16.71 -23.72
CA PRO A 233 -5.08 -16.07 -23.32
C PRO A 233 -5.22 -14.88 -22.33
N SER A 234 -6.38 -14.67 -21.72
CA SER A 234 -6.79 -13.43 -21.04
C SER A 234 -6.79 -13.45 -19.49
N ASP A 235 -6.56 -14.58 -18.81
CA ASP A 235 -6.81 -14.67 -17.35
C ASP A 235 -5.72 -14.05 -16.45
N SER A 236 -4.60 -13.58 -17.00
CA SER A 236 -3.54 -12.93 -16.21
C SER A 236 -4.02 -11.55 -15.73
N PRO A 237 -3.85 -11.19 -14.44
CA PRO A 237 -4.31 -9.90 -13.93
C PRO A 237 -3.51 -8.75 -14.56
N ALA A 238 -4.19 -7.64 -14.87
CA ALA A 238 -3.56 -6.44 -15.41
C ALA A 238 -2.45 -5.91 -14.49
N ALA A 239 -1.34 -5.48 -15.08
CA ALA A 239 -0.13 -5.06 -14.35
C ALA A 239 -0.42 -4.07 -13.22
N TYR A 240 0.10 -4.32 -12.02
CA TYR A 240 -0.07 -3.48 -10.83
C TYR A 240 -1.52 -3.26 -10.35
N SER A 241 -2.52 -3.96 -10.90
CA SER A 241 -3.85 -4.05 -10.29
C SER A 241 -3.80 -4.72 -8.91
N ALA A 242 -4.83 -4.53 -8.07
CA ALA A 242 -4.92 -5.20 -6.78
C ALA A 242 -4.81 -6.74 -6.88
N ALA A 243 -5.39 -7.34 -7.93
CA ALA A 243 -5.26 -8.77 -8.23
C ALA A 243 -3.82 -9.18 -8.59
N TRP A 244 -3.12 -8.37 -9.39
CA TRP A 244 -1.70 -8.57 -9.71
C TRP A 244 -0.84 -8.49 -8.45
N HIS A 245 -1.09 -7.51 -7.57
CA HIS A 245 -0.37 -7.40 -6.30
C HIS A 245 -0.62 -8.59 -5.38
N HIS A 246 -1.85 -9.10 -5.31
CA HIS A 246 -2.13 -10.31 -4.53
C HIS A 246 -1.37 -11.53 -5.08
N GLN A 247 -1.36 -11.74 -6.39
CA GLN A 247 -0.60 -12.82 -7.02
C GLN A 247 0.91 -12.65 -6.84
N HIS A 248 1.43 -11.43 -7.00
CA HIS A 248 2.85 -11.13 -6.84
C HIS A 248 3.32 -11.37 -5.40
N LEU A 249 2.55 -10.93 -4.39
CA LEU A 249 2.86 -11.21 -2.99
C LEU A 249 2.85 -12.71 -2.65
N TYR A 250 1.90 -13.48 -3.17
CA TYR A 250 1.81 -14.92 -2.90
C TYR A 250 2.87 -15.75 -3.64
N ALA A 251 3.18 -15.39 -4.89
CA ALA A 251 4.14 -16.09 -5.74
C ALA A 251 4.80 -15.14 -6.75
N PRO A 252 5.85 -14.37 -6.35
CA PRO A 252 6.47 -13.36 -7.21
C PRO A 252 6.96 -13.93 -8.54
N ARG A 253 7.56 -15.12 -8.47
CA ARG A 253 8.09 -15.90 -9.60
C ARG A 253 7.03 -16.52 -10.53
N SER A 254 5.74 -16.34 -10.24
CA SER A 254 4.65 -16.63 -11.20
C SER A 254 4.36 -15.48 -12.17
N LEU A 255 4.92 -14.29 -11.92
CA LEU A 255 4.75 -13.09 -12.75
C LEU A 255 6.07 -12.54 -13.30
N ASN A 256 7.17 -12.66 -12.53
CA ASN A 256 8.52 -12.39 -13.00
C ASN A 256 9.46 -13.50 -12.51
N LEU A 257 9.91 -14.36 -13.43
CA LEU A 257 10.72 -15.55 -13.13
C LEU A 257 12.00 -15.22 -12.35
N ASP A 258 12.65 -14.10 -12.69
CA ASP A 258 13.91 -13.64 -12.09
C ASP A 258 13.70 -12.80 -10.81
N SER A 259 12.53 -12.94 -10.17
CA SER A 259 12.21 -12.19 -8.95
C SER A 259 12.83 -12.82 -7.70
N ASP A 260 13.81 -12.13 -7.12
CA ASP A 260 14.39 -12.41 -5.79
C ASP A 260 13.43 -12.16 -4.61
N MET A 261 12.22 -11.64 -4.87
CA MET A 261 11.26 -11.33 -3.81
C MET A 261 10.85 -12.60 -3.03
N PRO A 262 10.80 -12.55 -1.68
CA PRO A 262 10.21 -13.61 -0.87
C PRO A 262 8.71 -13.80 -1.16
N ALA A 263 8.23 -15.04 -1.04
CA ALA A 263 6.81 -15.36 -1.23
C ALA A 263 6.05 -15.23 0.11
N TYR A 264 5.18 -14.23 0.23
CA TYR A 264 4.43 -13.88 1.45
C TYR A 264 3.19 -14.78 1.67
N LYS A 265 3.35 -16.09 1.44
CA LYS A 265 2.25 -17.07 1.45
C LYS A 265 1.45 -17.13 2.75
N PHE A 266 2.03 -16.72 3.88
CA PHE A 266 1.38 -16.67 5.18
C PHE A 266 0.34 -15.54 5.33
N LEU A 267 0.29 -14.58 4.39
CA LEU A 267 -0.81 -13.60 4.31
C LEU A 267 -2.05 -14.16 3.58
N TYR A 268 -2.06 -15.46 3.25
CA TYR A 268 -3.07 -16.11 2.43
C TYR A 268 -3.51 -17.44 3.01
N GLU A 269 -4.78 -17.75 2.86
CA GLU A 269 -5.40 -18.98 3.38
C GLU A 269 -5.77 -19.91 2.23
N LYS A 270 -5.35 -21.17 2.34
CA LYS A 270 -5.78 -22.24 1.43
C LYS A 270 -7.01 -22.95 2.01
N ARG A 271 -8.17 -22.77 1.39
CA ARG A 271 -9.45 -23.38 1.83
C ARG A 271 -10.11 -24.18 0.70
N ARG A 272 -11.04 -25.07 1.05
CA ARG A 272 -11.82 -25.83 0.06
C ARG A 272 -12.92 -24.94 -0.50
N VAL A 273 -13.18 -25.04 -1.80
CA VAL A 273 -14.31 -24.38 -2.45
C VAL A 273 -15.59 -25.07 -2.00
N GLY A 274 -16.42 -24.37 -1.23
CA GLY A 274 -17.66 -24.90 -0.64
C GLY A 274 -18.91 -24.76 -1.51
N GLY A 275 -18.76 -24.23 -2.73
CA GLY A 275 -19.84 -23.86 -3.63
C GLY A 275 -19.28 -23.00 -4.77
N GLU A 276 -19.62 -21.72 -4.77
CA GLU A 276 -18.97 -20.71 -5.61
C GLU A 276 -17.55 -20.39 -5.09
N GLN A 277 -16.66 -19.91 -5.97
CA GLN A 277 -15.31 -19.46 -5.60
C GLN A 277 -15.36 -18.05 -4.97
N SER A 278 -14.39 -17.72 -4.12
CA SER A 278 -14.27 -16.37 -3.55
C SER A 278 -13.96 -15.35 -4.66
N ALA A 279 -14.67 -14.22 -4.67
CA ALA A 279 -14.33 -13.09 -5.56
C ALA A 279 -12.88 -12.59 -5.35
N ASP A 280 -12.35 -12.75 -4.13
CA ASP A 280 -10.95 -12.44 -3.77
C ASP A 280 -9.93 -13.53 -4.15
N ALA A 281 -10.34 -14.68 -4.71
CA ALA A 281 -9.45 -15.82 -4.91
C ALA A 281 -8.36 -15.52 -5.95
N ILE A 282 -7.11 -15.84 -5.63
CA ILE A 282 -5.99 -15.57 -6.54
C ILE A 282 -6.01 -16.55 -7.72
N LYS A 283 -6.07 -16.01 -8.94
CA LYS A 283 -5.97 -16.76 -10.20
C LYS A 283 -4.52 -17.23 -10.44
N LEU A 284 -4.16 -18.36 -9.85
CA LEU A 284 -2.82 -18.95 -9.94
C LEU A 284 -2.76 -20.05 -11.01
N ARG A 285 -1.66 -20.11 -11.75
CA ARG A 285 -1.37 -21.12 -12.79
C ARG A 285 -0.05 -21.86 -12.47
N GLY A 286 0.13 -23.07 -12.99
CA GLY A 286 1.34 -23.89 -12.79
C GLY A 286 1.51 -24.39 -11.34
N GLU A 287 2.75 -24.63 -10.91
CA GLU A 287 3.08 -25.16 -9.56
C GLU A 287 2.59 -24.29 -8.39
N GLY A 288 2.25 -23.03 -8.64
CA GLY A 288 1.66 -22.14 -7.64
C GLY A 288 0.17 -22.35 -7.40
N ALA A 289 -0.53 -23.07 -8.30
CA ALA A 289 -1.98 -23.22 -8.26
C ALA A 289 -2.45 -24.10 -7.07
N PRO A 290 -3.61 -23.79 -6.48
CA PRO A 290 -4.28 -24.74 -5.60
C PRO A 290 -4.75 -25.96 -6.40
N GLY A 291 -4.59 -27.16 -5.83
CA GLY A 291 -5.16 -28.39 -6.41
C GLY A 291 -6.68 -28.37 -6.44
N GLU A 292 -7.29 -29.25 -7.25
CA GLU A 292 -8.73 -29.26 -7.54
C GLU A 292 -9.63 -29.16 -6.28
N GLY A 293 -10.64 -28.28 -6.35
CA GLY A 293 -11.55 -28.03 -5.23
C GLY A 293 -10.95 -27.21 -4.07
N TRP A 294 -9.78 -26.60 -4.24
CA TRP A 294 -9.19 -25.64 -3.31
C TRP A 294 -9.00 -24.27 -3.96
N GLU A 295 -9.00 -23.22 -3.14
CA GLU A 295 -8.72 -21.84 -3.52
C GLU A 295 -7.72 -21.20 -2.54
N ILE A 296 -7.02 -20.16 -3.00
CA ILE A 296 -6.12 -19.32 -2.21
C ILE A 296 -6.77 -17.95 -2.06
N VAL A 297 -7.02 -17.52 -0.82
CA VAL A 297 -7.73 -16.26 -0.52
C VAL A 297 -6.86 -15.35 0.35
N PRO A 298 -6.74 -14.04 0.04
CA PRO A 298 -6.03 -13.09 0.90
C PRO A 298 -6.71 -12.94 2.25
N ASN A 299 -5.93 -13.07 3.33
CA ASN A 299 -6.39 -12.70 4.65
C ASN A 299 -6.47 -11.17 4.80
N TYR A 300 -6.98 -10.68 5.94
CA TYR A 300 -7.19 -9.25 6.15
C TYR A 300 -5.89 -8.42 6.03
N ASP A 301 -4.74 -8.97 6.43
CA ASP A 301 -3.46 -8.27 6.34
C ASP A 301 -2.87 -8.25 4.92
N ALA A 302 -3.13 -9.27 4.08
CA ALA A 302 -2.89 -9.17 2.64
C ALA A 302 -3.74 -8.04 2.02
N LYS A 303 -5.05 -8.00 2.31
CA LYS A 303 -5.96 -6.97 1.75
C LYS A 303 -5.53 -5.56 2.17
N CYS A 304 -5.17 -5.38 3.44
CA CYS A 304 -4.61 -4.12 3.92
C CYS A 304 -3.28 -3.77 3.25
N LEU A 305 -2.34 -4.71 3.11
CA LEU A 305 -1.06 -4.47 2.43
C LEU A 305 -1.25 -4.02 0.96
N VAL A 306 -2.17 -4.64 0.23
CA VAL A 306 -2.49 -4.20 -1.15
C VAL A 306 -3.17 -2.83 -1.16
N ALA A 307 -4.11 -2.56 -0.25
CA ALA A 307 -4.71 -1.23 -0.11
C ALA A 307 -3.67 -0.14 0.24
N TYR A 308 -2.62 -0.48 0.99
CA TYR A 308 -1.49 0.42 1.22
C TYR A 308 -0.72 0.72 -0.07
N LEU A 309 -0.33 -0.32 -0.83
CA LEU A 309 0.40 -0.16 -2.09
C LEU A 309 -0.41 0.66 -3.12
N MET A 310 -1.72 0.41 -3.22
CA MET A 310 -2.62 1.20 -4.07
C MET A 310 -2.77 2.66 -3.60
N SER A 311 -2.53 2.96 -2.31
CA SER A 311 -2.48 4.34 -1.79
C SER A 311 -1.14 5.07 -2.04
N LEU A 312 -0.15 4.44 -2.67
CA LEU A 312 1.15 5.07 -2.96
C LEU A 312 1.10 5.81 -4.29
N ASN A 313 0.85 7.11 -4.22
CA ASN A 313 0.92 8.06 -5.33
C ASN A 313 1.50 9.40 -4.85
N GLN A 314 2.75 9.67 -5.22
CA GLN A 314 3.46 10.94 -5.03
C GLN A 314 3.55 11.76 -6.33
N SER A 315 2.66 11.54 -7.31
CA SER A 315 2.71 12.27 -8.59
C SER A 315 2.04 13.66 -8.55
N HIS A 316 1.52 14.08 -7.40
CA HIS A 316 0.80 15.37 -7.27
C HIS A 316 1.77 16.56 -7.47
N PRO A 317 1.43 17.58 -8.27
CA PRO A 317 2.33 18.69 -8.57
C PRO A 317 2.55 19.62 -7.36
N LEU A 318 3.79 19.65 -6.85
CA LEU A 318 4.20 20.50 -5.73
C LEU A 318 4.93 21.75 -6.19
N ASN A 319 4.61 22.90 -5.60
CA ASN A 319 5.25 24.19 -5.93
C ASN A 319 6.77 24.18 -5.74
N GLU A 320 7.29 23.46 -4.73
CA GLU A 320 8.73 23.29 -4.48
C GLU A 320 9.43 22.25 -5.39
N VAL A 321 8.70 21.54 -6.26
CA VAL A 321 9.25 20.55 -7.19
C VAL A 321 8.82 20.81 -8.64
N LYS A 322 9.79 21.24 -9.45
CA LYS A 322 9.67 21.17 -10.91
C LYS A 322 9.42 19.71 -11.33
N SER A 323 8.19 19.43 -11.74
CA SER A 323 7.81 18.16 -12.34
C SER A 323 8.39 18.05 -13.76
N ALA A 324 8.60 16.82 -14.25
CA ALA A 324 8.76 16.59 -15.67
C ALA A 324 7.42 16.93 -16.33
N ALA A 325 7.38 18.03 -17.08
CA ALA A 325 6.15 18.52 -17.65
C ALA A 325 5.55 17.50 -18.62
N ALA A 326 4.25 17.24 -18.50
CA ALA A 326 3.49 16.72 -19.62
C ALA A 326 3.71 17.64 -20.83
N PRO A 327 3.80 17.10 -22.07
CA PRO A 327 3.89 17.95 -23.25
C PRO A 327 2.69 18.92 -23.24
N PRO A 328 2.88 20.22 -23.53
CA PRO A 328 1.79 21.18 -23.46
C PRO A 328 0.67 20.72 -24.38
N ALA A 329 -0.55 20.65 -23.85
CA ALA A 329 -1.72 20.25 -24.61
C ALA A 329 -1.78 21.08 -25.90
N ALA A 330 -1.71 20.42 -27.05
CA ALA A 330 -1.53 21.11 -28.32
C ALA A 330 -2.72 22.05 -28.56
N SER A 331 -2.45 23.36 -28.57
CA SER A 331 -3.47 24.37 -28.85
C SER A 331 -4.24 23.98 -30.11
N PRO A 332 -5.58 23.97 -30.10
CA PRO A 332 -6.36 23.51 -31.23
C PRO A 332 -5.97 24.32 -32.46
N ALA A 333 -5.43 23.63 -33.48
CA ALA A 333 -4.87 24.26 -34.65
C ALA A 333 -5.95 25.10 -35.33
N ALA A 334 -5.74 26.42 -35.40
CA ALA A 334 -6.72 27.35 -35.93
C ALA A 334 -7.11 26.95 -37.36
N ALA A 335 -8.36 26.52 -37.53
CA ALA A 335 -8.86 26.05 -38.82
C ALA A 335 -8.73 27.18 -39.86
N LYS A 336 -7.93 26.96 -40.90
CA LYS A 336 -7.85 27.91 -42.01
C LYS A 336 -9.24 28.04 -42.64
N PRO A 337 -9.78 29.26 -42.80
CA PRO A 337 -11.05 29.43 -43.50
C PRO A 337 -10.89 28.94 -44.94
N ALA A 338 -11.88 28.19 -45.43
CA ALA A 338 -11.90 27.76 -46.82
C ALA A 338 -11.96 28.98 -47.75
N ALA A 339 -11.16 28.97 -48.81
CA ALA A 339 -11.26 29.97 -49.86
C ALA A 339 -12.60 29.83 -50.60
N LYS A 340 -13.15 30.97 -51.03
CA LYS A 340 -14.26 31.06 -52.00
C LYS A 340 -13.71 31.14 -53.42
#